data_AF-A0A4S2KIW3-F1
#
_entry.id   AF-A0A4S2KIW3-F1
#
_cell.length_a   1.000
_cell.length_b   1.000
_cell.length_c   1.000
_cell.angle_alpha   90.00
_cell.angle_beta   90.00
_cell.angle_gamma   90.00
#
_symmetry.space_group_name_H-M   'P 1'
#
loop_
_entity.id
_entity.type
_entity.pdbx_description
1 polymer ?
#
loop_
_entity_poly.entity_id
_entity_poly.type
_entity_poly.pdbx_seq_one_letter_code
_entity_poly.pdbx_strand_id
1 'polypeptide(L)'
;CAENAEVLETQRAVFGLPPTPTLNRKPINVSLCTLTTRKLFNGGNKAETEEFPHMAAVGFDPGKPNVGVSWLCSGSLISSKIVLTAAHCTSDMFFGL
;
A
#
# COMPACT_ATOMS: atom_id res chain seq x y z
N CYS A 1 -8.14 8.12 -14.41
CA CYS A 1 -8.98 9.32 -14.25
C CYS A 1 -8.38 10.41 -15.11
N ALA A 2 -9.21 11.21 -15.79
CA ALA A 2 -8.73 12.05 -16.88
C ALA A 2 -8.02 13.31 -16.35
N GLU A 3 -6.82 13.55 -16.85
CA GLU A 3 -6.66 14.61 -17.85
C GLU A 3 -6.07 13.94 -19.10
N ASN A 4 -6.82 13.96 -20.21
CA ASN A 4 -6.30 13.90 -21.59
C ASN A 4 -5.97 12.52 -22.22
N ALA A 5 -6.90 11.58 -22.26
CA ALA A 5 -6.86 10.57 -23.33
C ALA A 5 -8.28 10.14 -23.72
N GLU A 6 -8.68 10.63 -24.89
CA GLU A 6 -9.80 10.14 -25.66
C GLU A 6 -9.66 8.63 -25.95
N VAL A 7 -10.77 7.92 -25.72
CA VAL A 7 -11.12 6.65 -26.37
C VAL A 7 -10.21 5.45 -26.06
N LEU A 8 -10.41 4.82 -24.90
CA LEU A 8 -10.58 3.36 -24.81
C LEU A 8 -11.56 3.04 -23.66
N GLU A 9 -12.83 3.14 -24.03
CA GLU A 9 -14.02 2.45 -23.52
C GLU A 9 -14.05 1.96 -22.06
N THR A 10 -14.89 2.67 -21.31
CA THR A 10 -15.69 2.18 -20.18
C THR A 10 -14.91 1.78 -18.93
N GLN A 11 -15.34 2.36 -17.82
CA GLN A 11 -15.16 1.82 -16.48
C GLN A 11 -15.70 0.38 -16.45
N ARG A 12 -14.92 -0.59 -16.92
CA ARG A 12 -15.20 -2.01 -16.71
C ARG A 12 -15.32 -2.16 -15.20
N ALA A 13 -16.46 -2.63 -14.70
CA ALA A 13 -16.66 -2.86 -13.28
C ALA A 13 -15.48 -3.67 -12.73
N VAL A 14 -14.50 -2.99 -12.12
CA VAL A 14 -13.34 -3.68 -11.60
C VAL A 14 -13.70 -4.05 -10.18
N PHE A 15 -13.95 -5.33 -10.05
CA PHE A 15 -14.18 -5.98 -8.78
C PHE A 15 -12.84 -6.12 -8.07
N GLY A 16 -12.51 -5.10 -7.27
CA GLY A 16 -11.36 -5.13 -6.39
C GLY A 16 -11.65 -6.12 -5.26
N LEU A 17 -10.63 -6.88 -4.87
CA LEU A 17 -10.77 -7.67 -3.67
C LEU A 17 -10.63 -6.70 -2.45
N PRO A 18 -11.58 -6.66 -1.50
CA PRO A 18 -11.56 -5.73 -0.36
C PRO A 18 -10.34 -6.01 0.51
N PRO A 19 -9.50 -5.04 0.86
CA PRO A 19 -8.11 -5.29 1.28
C PRO A 19 -7.97 -6.22 2.52
N THR A 20 -9.05 -6.48 3.25
CA THR A 20 -9.13 -7.45 4.34
C THR A 20 -9.16 -8.91 3.85
N PRO A 21 -8.26 -9.78 4.36
CA PRO A 21 -8.29 -11.21 4.08
C PRO A 21 -9.43 -11.87 4.88
N THR A 22 -10.62 -11.91 4.29
CA THR A 22 -11.79 -12.61 4.85
C THR A 22 -12.05 -13.91 4.10
N LEU A 23 -12.47 -14.96 4.83
CA LEU A 23 -12.73 -16.29 4.27
C LEU A 23 -13.87 -16.29 3.23
N ASN A 24 -14.76 -15.29 3.29
CA ASN A 24 -15.88 -15.09 2.35
C ASN A 24 -15.78 -13.72 1.67
N ARG A 25 -14.68 -13.49 0.97
CA ARG A 25 -14.38 -12.21 0.34
C ARG A 25 -15.30 -11.98 -0.88
N LYS A 26 -16.29 -11.10 -0.72
CA LYS A 26 -17.08 -10.62 -1.87
C LYS A 26 -16.29 -9.53 -2.59
N PRO A 27 -16.21 -9.58 -3.93
CA PRO A 27 -15.57 -8.51 -4.67
C PRO A 27 -16.33 -7.19 -4.48
N ILE A 28 -15.61 -6.11 -4.19
CA ILE A 28 -16.18 -4.78 -4.02
C ILE A 28 -16.05 -4.00 -5.32
N ASN A 29 -17.05 -3.18 -5.64
CA ASN A 29 -16.98 -2.26 -6.77
C ASN A 29 -16.00 -1.15 -6.42
N VAL A 30 -14.87 -1.08 -7.12
CA VAL A 30 -13.88 -0.02 -6.95
C VAL A 30 -13.73 0.74 -8.26
N SER A 31 -13.57 2.06 -8.16
CA SER A 31 -13.15 2.87 -9.31
C SER A 31 -11.64 2.72 -9.48
N LEU A 32 -11.20 2.24 -10.65
CA LEU A 32 -9.76 2.17 -10.99
C LEU A 32 -9.14 3.54 -11.23
N CYS A 33 -9.88 4.60 -10.95
CA CYS A 33 -9.51 5.96 -11.25
C CYS A 33 -8.23 6.41 -10.52
N THR A 34 -7.94 5.79 -9.38
CA THR A 34 -6.75 6.03 -8.56
C THR A 34 -5.61 5.05 -8.87
N LEU A 35 -5.89 3.90 -9.49
CA LEU A 35 -4.91 2.84 -9.72
C LEU A 35 -4.28 2.99 -11.11
N THR A 36 -3.22 3.78 -11.19
CA THR A 36 -2.42 3.92 -12.41
C THR A 36 -1.44 2.75 -12.49
N THR A 37 -1.82 1.65 -13.15
CA THR A 37 -0.90 0.53 -13.37
C THR A 37 0.05 0.88 -14.52
N ARG A 38 1.28 1.28 -14.22
CA ARG A 38 2.32 1.43 -15.25
C ARG A 38 3.01 0.09 -15.53
N LYS A 39 3.28 -0.17 -16.80
CA LYS A 39 4.09 -1.32 -17.21
C LYS A 39 5.53 -1.05 -16.76
N LEU A 40 6.02 -1.83 -15.81
CA LEU A 40 7.41 -1.77 -15.37
C LEU A 40 8.31 -2.15 -16.57
N PHE A 41 8.98 -1.16 -17.15
CA PHE A 41 10.03 -1.39 -18.15
C PHE A 41 11.30 -1.86 -17.42
N ASN A 42 12.05 -2.79 -18.01
CA ASN A 42 13.25 -3.37 -17.43
C ASN A 42 14.20 -2.27 -16.91
N GLY A 43 14.38 -2.17 -15.59
CA GLY A 43 15.23 -1.17 -14.95
C GLY A 43 14.68 -0.63 -13.62
N GLY A 44 13.37 -0.57 -13.47
CA GLY A 44 12.72 0.01 -12.28
C GLY A 44 12.97 1.52 -12.16
N ASN A 45 11.93 2.29 -11.83
CA ASN A 45 12.06 3.73 -11.56
C ASN A 45 11.51 4.02 -10.17
N LYS A 46 11.85 5.18 -9.62
CA LYS A 46 11.23 5.65 -8.37
C LYS A 46 9.72 5.67 -8.55
N ALA A 47 8.99 5.13 -7.57
CA ALA A 47 7.54 5.15 -7.58
C ALA A 47 7.02 6.59 -7.56
N GLU A 48 5.99 6.85 -8.37
CA GLU A 48 5.27 8.12 -8.35
C GLU A 48 4.45 8.25 -7.06
N THR A 49 4.07 9.48 -6.73
CA THR A 49 3.13 9.73 -5.64
C THR A 49 1.84 8.95 -5.86
N GLU A 50 1.35 8.25 -4.84
CA GLU A 50 0.13 7.42 -4.87
C GLU A 50 0.16 6.21 -5.82
N GLU A 51 1.32 5.81 -6.36
CA GLU A 51 1.41 4.61 -7.23
C GLU A 51 1.08 3.32 -6.45
N PHE A 52 1.50 3.23 -5.19
CA PHE A 52 1.24 2.12 -4.29
C PHE A 52 0.54 2.60 -3.03
N PRO A 53 -0.78 2.93 -3.08
CA PRO A 53 -1.49 3.59 -1.99
C PRO A 53 -1.66 2.71 -0.74
N HIS A 54 -1.42 1.41 -0.87
CA HIS A 54 -1.43 0.45 0.23
C HIS A 54 -0.07 0.30 0.91
N MET A 55 1.02 0.87 0.37
CA MET A 55 2.35 0.79 0.98
C MET A 55 2.38 1.58 2.31
N ALA A 56 2.85 0.94 3.38
CA ALA A 56 3.02 1.55 4.69
C ALA A 56 4.46 1.39 5.20
N ALA A 57 4.95 2.40 5.91
CA ALA A 57 6.20 2.33 6.67
C ALA A 57 5.87 2.10 8.15
N VAL A 58 6.61 1.21 8.80
CA VAL A 58 6.46 0.88 10.23
C VAL A 58 7.66 1.45 10.98
N GLY A 59 7.37 2.41 11.86
CA GLY A 59 8.36 3.17 12.61
C GLY A 59 8.38 2.81 14.10
N PHE A 60 9.56 2.84 14.69
CA PHE A 60 9.80 2.56 16.11
C PHE A 60 10.26 3.85 16.80
N ASP A 61 9.43 4.34 17.72
CA ASP A 61 9.76 5.48 18.56
C ASP A 61 10.40 4.99 19.88
N PRO A 62 11.66 5.33 20.15
CA PRO A 62 12.34 4.92 21.38
C PRO A 62 11.89 5.69 22.62
N GLY A 63 11.02 6.70 22.50
CA GLY A 63 10.48 7.49 23.61
C GLY A 63 11.53 8.34 24.35
N LYS A 64 12.70 8.55 23.73
CA LYS A 64 13.81 9.31 24.32
C LYS A 64 13.86 10.73 23.73
N PRO A 65 14.10 11.75 24.55
CA PRO A 65 14.26 13.11 24.05
C PRO A 65 15.42 13.18 23.05
N ASN A 66 15.20 13.90 21.95
CA ASN A 66 16.15 14.07 20.83
C ASN A 66 16.47 12.80 20.02
N VAL A 67 15.70 11.72 20.18
CA VAL A 67 15.84 10.53 19.32
C VAL A 67 14.59 10.42 18.44
N GLY A 68 14.80 10.41 17.12
CA GLY A 68 13.72 10.31 16.14
C GLY A 68 13.17 8.90 15.96
N VAL A 69 12.04 8.80 15.26
CA VAL A 69 11.42 7.52 14.87
C VAL A 69 12.31 6.82 13.85
N SER A 70 12.62 5.54 14.11
CA SER A 70 13.38 4.68 13.19
C SER A 70 12.42 3.87 12.31
N TRP A 71 12.48 4.07 10.99
CA TRP A 71 11.64 3.36 10.02
C TRP A 71 12.35 2.09 9.53
N LEU A 72 12.11 0.97 10.21
CA LEU A 72 12.89 -0.26 10.02
C LEU A 72 12.09 -1.38 9.35
N CYS A 73 10.77 -1.24 9.27
CA CYS A 73 9.89 -2.24 8.70
C CYS A 73 8.90 -1.62 7.71
N SER A 74 8.32 -2.48 6.88
CA SER A 74 7.24 -2.13 5.96
C SER A 74 5.94 -2.84 6.33
N GLY A 75 4.84 -2.39 5.74
CA GLY A 75 3.54 -3.02 5.89
C GLY A 75 2.62 -2.69 4.71
N SER A 76 1.42 -3.25 4.75
CA SER A 76 0.37 -2.98 3.77
C SER A 76 -0.94 -2.62 4.47
N LEU A 77 -1.55 -1.50 4.08
CA LEU A 77 -2.85 -1.09 4.58
C LEU A 77 -3.93 -2.03 4.03
N ILE A 78 -4.42 -2.95 4.88
CA ILE A 78 -5.42 -3.95 4.51
C ILE A 78 -6.85 -3.52 4.90
N SER A 79 -7.01 -2.46 5.67
CA SER A 79 -8.30 -1.87 6.03
C SER A 79 -8.08 -0.43 6.43
N SER A 80 -9.15 0.34 6.63
CA SER A 80 -9.06 1.75 7.08
C SER A 80 -8.29 1.95 8.39
N LYS A 81 -8.11 0.88 9.18
CA LYS A 81 -7.42 0.91 10.49
C LYS A 81 -6.45 -0.24 10.71
N ILE A 82 -6.14 -1.04 9.69
CA ILE A 82 -5.34 -2.25 9.87
C ILE A 82 -4.19 -2.27 8.85
N VAL A 83 -2.97 -2.34 9.36
CA VAL A 83 -1.75 -2.58 8.58
C VAL A 83 -1.31 -4.01 8.83
N LEU A 84 -1.14 -4.77 7.75
CA LEU A 84 -0.52 -6.10 7.77
C LEU A 84 1.00 -5.94 7.68
N THR A 85 1.75 -6.62 8.56
CA THR A 85 3.22 -6.63 8.56
C THR A 85 3.74 -7.99 9.03
N ALA A 86 5.05 -8.18 9.00
CA ALA A 86 5.69 -9.41 9.49
C ALA A 86 5.67 -9.47 11.02
N ALA A 87 5.51 -10.66 11.59
CA ALA A 87 5.49 -10.84 13.04
C ALA A 87 6.79 -10.34 13.72
N HIS A 88 7.95 -10.52 13.11
CA HIS A 88 9.22 -10.03 13.67
C HIS A 88 9.28 -8.50 13.73
N CYS A 89 8.54 -7.79 12.87
CA CYS A 89 8.43 -6.33 12.95
C CYS A 89 7.68 -5.84 14.19
N THR A 90 6.93 -6.72 14.90
CA THR A 90 6.21 -6.33 16.12
C THR A 90 6.68 -7.10 17.36
N SER A 91 7.24 -8.30 17.19
CA SER A 91 7.64 -9.20 18.28
C SER A 91 9.07 -8.94 18.74
N ASP A 92 9.95 -8.65 17.78
CA ASP A 92 11.38 -8.53 18.00
C ASP A 92 11.81 -7.10 17.65
N MET A 93 11.50 -6.16 18.55
CA MET A 93 11.97 -4.77 18.46
C MET A 93 13.52 -4.66 18.45
N PHE A 94 14.24 -5.77 18.59
CA PHE A 94 15.70 -5.84 18.67
C PHE A 94 16.41 -6.12 17.33
N PHE A 95 15.75 -6.56 16.26
CA PHE A 95 16.39 -6.72 14.93
C PHE A 95 16.17 -5.51 14.02
N GLY A 96 16.25 -4.33 14.64
CA GLY A 96 16.42 -3.04 13.96
C GLY A 96 17.88 -2.67 13.70
N LEU A 97 18.79 -3.66 13.66
CA LEU A 97 20.23 -3.54 13.43
C LEU A 97 20.73 -4.70 12.56
#